data_AF-A0AAD2D3Y5-F1
#
_entry.id   AF-A0AAD2D3Y5-F1
#
_cell.length_a   1.000
_cell.length_b   1.000
_cell.length_c   1.000
_cell.angle_alpha   90.00
_cell.angle_beta   90.00
_cell.angle_gamma   90.00
#
_symmetry.space_group_name_H-M   'P 1'
#
loop_
_entity.id
_entity.type
_entity.pdbx_description
1 polymer ?
#
loop_
_entity_poly.entity_id
_entity_poly.type
_entity_poly.pdbx_seq_one_letter_code
_entity_poly.pdbx_strand_id
1 'polypeptide(L)'
;MKVGYLLNILLCLLVATSLAEDDLSFEDGDGTQILPIELTDETFEHLTQAATGATTGDWFVKFYAPWCGHCQKLAPTWDELAVRLDKKINIAKINVDDSPNTAERFNIRGFPTLLFFKRGKVYKYTDHDRSVEALAAFTEGGYTSSEEQGEVPKELTTLGYANKVFWKFYNEVIFGFDTVFHMFEMGHLPWYVKFWIVFIVLFSPAIVLALCICACESRYLAKKEAEVMEGIQKSKEETKKPPSNRKKQKID
;
A
#
# COMPACT_ATOMS: atom_id res chain seq x y z
N MET A 1 11.00 15.11 -40.50
CA MET A 1 10.74 15.28 -39.05
C MET A 1 10.33 13.95 -38.40
N LYS A 2 11.21 12.94 -38.31
CA LYS A 2 10.93 11.68 -37.57
C LYS A 2 12.19 11.01 -36.97
N VAL A 3 13.28 11.75 -36.77
CA VAL A 3 14.53 11.22 -36.17
C VAL A 3 14.74 11.73 -34.74
N GLY A 4 14.22 12.92 -34.40
CA GLY A 4 14.34 13.49 -33.05
C GLY A 4 13.47 12.82 -31.97
N TYR A 5 12.35 12.18 -32.34
CA TYR A 5 11.48 11.50 -31.37
C TYR A 5 12.08 10.19 -30.86
N LEU A 6 12.79 9.45 -31.71
CA LEU A 6 13.46 8.21 -31.33
C LEU A 6 14.68 8.49 -30.43
N LEU A 7 15.40 9.58 -30.67
CA LEU A 7 16.52 9.98 -29.83
C LEU A 7 16.07 10.42 -28.41
N ASN A 8 14.92 11.12 -28.31
CA ASN A 8 14.35 11.50 -27.02
C ASN A 8 13.75 10.32 -26.24
N ILE A 9 13.14 9.35 -26.92
CA ILE A 9 12.62 8.13 -26.26
C ILE A 9 13.79 7.25 -25.77
N LEU A 10 14.88 7.17 -26.53
CA LEU A 10 16.08 6.41 -26.14
C LEU A 10 16.85 7.10 -24.99
N LEU A 11 16.88 8.44 -24.98
CA LEU A 11 17.46 9.21 -23.87
C LEU A 11 16.61 9.10 -22.60
N CYS A 12 15.28 9.06 -22.71
CA CYS A 12 14.37 8.80 -21.58
C CYS A 12 14.52 7.38 -21.02
N LEU A 13 14.73 6.37 -21.87
CA LEU A 13 14.97 4.99 -21.42
C LEU A 13 16.34 4.84 -20.71
N LEU A 14 17.37 5.56 -21.18
CA LEU A 14 18.69 5.61 -20.53
C LEU A 14 18.69 6.32 -19.17
N VAL A 15 17.88 7.38 -19.03
CA VAL A 15 17.69 8.09 -17.75
C VAL A 15 16.77 7.30 -16.80
N ALA A 16 15.80 6.56 -17.33
CA ALA A 16 14.95 5.68 -16.52
C ALA A 16 15.73 4.47 -15.95
N THR A 17 16.77 4.00 -16.63
CA THR A 17 17.69 2.98 -16.09
C THR A 17 18.68 3.53 -15.06
N SER A 18 18.86 4.85 -14.94
CA SER A 18 19.79 5.46 -13.98
C SER A 18 19.12 5.96 -12.68
N LEU A 19 17.83 5.70 -12.48
CA LEU A 19 17.08 6.12 -11.28
C LEU A 19 16.51 4.94 -10.48
N ALA A 20 17.04 3.73 -10.69
CA ALA A 20 16.67 2.53 -9.94
C ALA A 20 17.87 1.85 -9.26
N GLU A 21 18.94 2.62 -9.00
CA GLU A 21 20.11 2.17 -8.26
C GLU A 21 20.42 3.20 -7.16
N ASP A 22 19.51 3.35 -6.23
CA ASP A 22 19.82 3.86 -4.88
C ASP A 22 18.88 3.15 -3.91
N ASP A 23 19.21 1.88 -3.62
CA ASP A 23 18.97 1.34 -2.29
C ASP A 23 20.24 0.62 -1.84
N LEU A 24 20.87 1.27 -0.85
CA LEU A 24 22.17 0.99 -0.27
C LEU A 24 22.28 -0.46 0.24
N SER A 25 22.93 -1.31 -0.56
CA SER A 25 23.74 -2.41 -0.03
C SER A 25 25.19 -2.09 -0.34
N PHE A 26 25.85 -1.44 0.63
CA PHE A 26 27.31 -1.33 0.63
C PHE A 26 27.83 -2.70 1.08
N GLU A 27 28.05 -3.60 0.11
CA GLU A 27 28.93 -4.74 0.33
C GLU A 27 30.36 -4.20 0.30
N ASP A 28 30.94 -3.98 1.48
CA ASP A 28 32.39 -3.95 1.59
C ASP A 28 32.90 -5.24 0.96
N GLY A 29 33.81 -5.13 -0.02
CA GLY A 29 34.36 -6.25 -0.81
C GLY A 29 35.15 -7.30 -0.02
N ASP A 30 34.88 -7.44 1.28
CA ASP A 30 35.44 -8.35 2.27
C ASP A 30 34.34 -9.23 2.95
N GLY A 31 33.07 -9.14 2.53
CA GLY A 31 32.00 -10.00 3.07
C GLY A 31 31.65 -9.74 4.55
N THR A 32 32.07 -8.58 5.08
CA THR A 32 31.73 -8.14 6.44
C THR A 32 30.43 -7.33 6.41
N GLN A 33 29.40 -7.80 7.13
CA GLN A 33 28.12 -7.09 7.22
C GLN A 33 28.27 -5.79 8.03
N ILE A 34 27.70 -4.70 7.53
CA ILE A 34 27.69 -3.42 8.23
C ILE A 34 26.70 -3.50 9.40
N LEU A 35 27.22 -3.25 10.60
CA LEU A 35 26.46 -3.23 11.84
C LEU A 35 26.21 -1.78 12.28
N PRO A 36 25.02 -1.44 12.80
CA PRO A 36 23.79 -2.26 12.88
C PRO A 36 23.08 -2.36 11.53
N ILE A 37 22.41 -3.50 11.29
CA ILE A 37 21.68 -3.78 10.04
C ILE A 37 20.52 -2.79 9.89
N GLU A 38 20.43 -2.14 8.73
CA GLU A 38 19.30 -1.28 8.38
C GLU A 38 18.17 -2.14 7.81
N LEU A 39 16.98 -2.07 8.42
CA LEU A 39 15.79 -2.75 7.95
C LEU A 39 14.79 -1.73 7.40
N THR A 40 14.09 -2.13 6.35
CA THR A 40 13.03 -1.39 5.66
C THR A 40 11.75 -2.22 5.63
N ASP A 41 10.63 -1.61 5.25
CA ASP A 41 9.34 -2.30 5.08
C ASP A 41 9.45 -3.55 4.18
N GLU A 42 10.31 -3.53 3.16
CA GLU A 42 10.48 -4.63 2.21
C GLU A 42 11.44 -5.72 2.73
N THR A 43 12.48 -5.32 3.46
CA THR A 43 13.56 -6.23 3.90
C THR A 43 13.27 -6.87 5.25
N PHE A 44 12.40 -6.27 6.08
CA PHE A 44 12.12 -6.72 7.43
C PHE A 44 11.68 -8.18 7.48
N GLU A 45 10.65 -8.57 6.72
CA GLU A 45 10.15 -9.96 6.75
C GLU A 45 11.13 -10.93 6.10
N HIS A 46 11.79 -10.52 5.02
CA HIS A 46 12.74 -11.39 4.32
C HIS A 46 13.94 -11.75 5.20
N LEU A 47 14.48 -10.79 5.96
CA LEU A 47 15.65 -10.98 6.81
C LEU A 47 15.30 -11.55 8.18
N THR A 48 14.26 -11.03 8.83
CA THR A 48 13.92 -11.45 10.18
C THR A 48 13.11 -12.74 10.21
N GLN A 49 12.26 -12.97 9.21
CA GLN A 49 11.23 -14.01 9.17
C GLN A 49 10.38 -14.07 10.45
N ALA A 50 10.22 -12.92 11.11
CA ALA A 50 9.68 -12.83 12.45
C ALA A 50 8.27 -13.46 12.55
N ALA A 51 7.42 -13.29 11.53
CA ALA A 51 6.05 -13.81 11.53
C ALA A 51 5.95 -15.33 11.35
N THR A 52 6.93 -15.97 10.73
CA THR A 52 6.91 -17.42 10.47
C THR A 52 7.53 -18.23 11.60
N GLY A 53 8.32 -17.57 12.47
CA GLY A 53 9.06 -18.22 13.55
C GLY A 53 10.26 -19.04 13.08
N ALA A 54 10.55 -19.08 11.78
CA ALA A 54 11.71 -19.74 11.16
C ALA A 54 12.94 -18.80 11.10
N THR A 55 13.08 -17.91 12.09
CA THR A 55 14.04 -16.81 12.04
C THR A 55 15.47 -17.30 11.86
N THR A 56 16.25 -16.62 11.01
CA THR A 56 17.68 -16.92 10.78
C THR A 56 18.56 -16.60 12.00
N GLY A 57 17.96 -16.03 13.06
CA GLY A 57 18.58 -15.73 14.34
C GLY A 57 17.61 -15.01 15.27
N ASP A 58 18.05 -14.69 16.47
CA ASP A 58 17.36 -13.75 17.36
C ASP A 58 17.65 -12.32 16.86
N TRP A 59 16.64 -11.45 16.81
CA TRP A 59 16.79 -10.07 16.30
C TRP A 59 16.45 -9.05 17.37
N PHE A 60 17.30 -8.04 17.56
CA PHE A 60 16.98 -6.89 18.39
C PHE A 60 16.91 -5.64 17.53
N VAL A 61 15.71 -5.06 17.42
CA VAL A 61 15.40 -4.00 16.45
C VAL A 61 15.08 -2.70 17.18
N LYS A 62 15.78 -1.63 16.80
CA LYS A 62 15.51 -0.26 17.23
C LYS A 62 14.64 0.46 16.22
N PHE A 63 13.42 0.80 16.60
CA PHE A 63 12.54 1.71 15.87
C PHE A 63 12.90 3.14 16.25
N TYR A 64 13.38 3.91 15.27
CA TYR A 64 13.87 5.28 15.48
C TYR A 64 13.29 6.25 14.45
N ALA A 65 13.47 7.53 14.75
CA ALA A 65 13.26 8.63 13.81
C ALA A 65 14.48 9.56 13.84
N PRO A 66 14.97 10.05 12.69
CA PRO A 66 16.23 10.79 12.59
C PRO A 66 16.21 12.12 13.36
N TRP A 67 15.04 12.74 13.48
CA TRP A 67 14.83 14.00 14.19
C TRP A 67 14.65 13.82 15.71
N CYS A 68 14.57 12.59 16.23
CA CYS A 68 14.35 12.35 17.65
C CYS A 68 15.66 12.43 18.45
N GLY A 69 15.78 13.42 19.34
CA GLY A 69 16.98 13.61 20.17
C GLY A 69 17.32 12.43 21.08
N HIS A 70 16.33 11.68 21.59
CA HIS A 70 16.59 10.47 22.38
C HIS A 70 17.15 9.33 21.51
N CYS A 71 16.74 9.24 20.25
CA CYS A 71 17.28 8.25 19.31
C CYS A 71 18.73 8.55 18.95
N GLN A 72 19.06 9.82 18.73
CA GLN A 72 20.42 10.26 18.42
C GLN A 72 21.39 9.97 19.58
N LYS A 73 20.96 10.18 20.83
CA LYS A 73 21.76 9.83 22.02
C LYS A 73 22.02 8.34 22.16
N LEU A 74 21.06 7.51 21.73
CA LEU A 74 21.16 6.05 21.78
C LEU A 74 21.97 5.46 20.62
N ALA A 75 22.14 6.20 19.52
CA ALA A 75 22.86 5.73 18.34
C ALA A 75 24.24 5.15 18.64
N PRO A 76 25.18 5.85 19.31
CA PRO A 76 26.52 5.30 19.55
C PRO A 76 26.50 4.03 20.41
N THR A 77 25.65 3.99 21.45
CA THR A 77 25.47 2.80 22.28
C THR A 77 24.90 1.62 21.48
N TRP A 78 24.01 1.90 20.53
CA TRP A 78 23.41 0.87 19.68
C TRP A 78 24.42 0.28 18.71
N ASP A 79 25.29 1.12 18.16
CA ASP A 79 26.35 0.69 17.25
C ASP A 79 27.40 -0.16 17.99
N GLU A 80 27.76 0.23 19.22
CA GLU A 80 28.64 -0.57 20.08
C GLU A 80 28.01 -1.91 20.48
N LEU A 81 26.71 -1.92 20.78
CA LEU A 81 25.96 -3.14 21.07
C LEU A 81 25.97 -4.09 19.87
N ALA A 82 25.82 -3.56 18.65
CA ALA A 82 25.84 -4.33 17.42
C ALA A 82 27.17 -5.06 17.24
N VAL A 83 28.30 -4.37 17.47
CA VAL A 83 29.63 -4.99 17.43
C VAL A 83 29.81 -6.03 18.54
N ARG A 84 29.33 -5.75 19.76
CA ARG A 84 29.49 -6.66 20.92
C ARG A 84 28.71 -7.97 20.78
N LEU A 85 27.53 -7.90 20.17
CA LEU A 85 26.63 -9.05 19.97
C LEU A 85 26.76 -9.65 18.56
N ASP A 86 27.75 -9.22 17.78
CA ASP A 86 28.04 -9.78 16.47
C ASP A 86 28.07 -11.31 16.51
N LYS A 87 27.45 -11.94 15.51
CA LYS A 87 27.27 -13.40 15.36
C LYS A 87 26.48 -14.12 16.45
N LYS A 88 26.07 -13.44 17.54
CA LYS A 88 25.17 -14.00 18.56
C LYS A 88 23.72 -13.61 18.31
N ILE A 89 23.49 -12.31 18.10
CA ILE A 89 22.16 -11.71 17.96
C ILE A 89 22.26 -10.63 16.90
N ASN A 90 21.30 -10.63 15.97
CA ASN A 90 21.26 -9.65 14.91
C ASN A 90 20.73 -8.33 15.45
N ILE A 91 21.59 -7.30 15.47
CA ILE A 91 21.21 -5.96 15.90
C ILE A 91 20.85 -5.12 14.68
N ALA A 92 19.63 -4.59 14.69
CA ALA A 92 19.08 -3.84 13.58
C ALA A 92 18.45 -2.52 14.01
N LYS A 93 18.27 -1.63 13.04
CA LYS A 93 17.58 -0.35 13.18
C LYS A 93 16.59 -0.18 12.02
N ILE A 94 15.48 0.48 12.28
CA ILE A 94 14.46 0.80 11.28
C ILE A 94 14.03 2.26 11.45
N ASN A 95 14.14 3.02 10.36
CA ASN A 95 13.63 4.38 10.31
C ASN A 95 12.12 4.34 10.09
N VAL A 96 11.36 4.87 11.04
CA VAL A 96 9.89 4.88 10.96
C VAL A 96 9.35 5.86 9.92
N ASP A 97 10.13 6.90 9.57
CA ASP A 97 9.72 7.84 8.52
C ASP A 97 9.72 7.16 7.13
N ASP A 98 10.69 6.26 6.88
CA ASP A 98 10.82 5.52 5.62
C ASP A 98 10.04 4.20 5.62
N SER A 99 9.73 3.65 6.80
CA SER A 99 9.07 2.35 6.97
C SER A 99 7.82 2.43 7.87
N PRO A 100 6.78 3.18 7.43
CA PRO A 100 5.58 3.40 8.23
C PRO A 100 4.71 2.15 8.38
N ASN A 101 4.73 1.21 7.42
CA ASN A 101 3.87 0.03 7.49
C ASN A 101 4.33 -0.92 8.59
N THR A 102 5.64 -1.14 8.71
CA THR A 102 6.22 -1.96 9.78
C THR A 102 6.00 -1.30 11.14
N ALA A 103 6.16 0.02 11.23
CA ALA A 103 5.91 0.75 12.47
C ALA A 103 4.44 0.67 12.91
N GLU A 104 3.49 0.79 11.98
CA GLU A 104 2.06 0.63 12.27
C GLU A 104 1.72 -0.80 12.70
N ARG A 105 2.30 -1.79 12.02
CA ARG A 105 2.11 -3.23 12.31
C ARG A 105 2.53 -3.60 13.73
N PHE A 106 3.63 -3.04 14.24
CA PHE A 106 4.07 -3.21 15.62
C PHE A 106 3.49 -2.17 16.59
N ASN A 107 2.55 -1.33 16.13
CA ASN A 107 1.89 -0.29 16.92
C ASN A 107 2.90 0.60 17.67
N ILE A 108 3.94 1.04 16.95
CA ILE A 108 4.99 1.92 17.49
C ILE A 108 4.41 3.33 17.66
N ARG A 109 4.29 3.79 18.91
CA ARG A 109 3.71 5.10 19.26
C ARG A 109 4.71 6.11 19.80
N GLY A 110 5.96 5.72 19.95
CA GLY A 110 7.00 6.57 20.54
C GLY A 110 8.40 6.07 20.23
N PHE A 111 9.37 6.97 20.33
CA PHE A 111 10.74 6.72 19.93
C PHE A 111 11.72 7.05 21.08
N PRO A 112 12.80 6.27 21.23
CA PRO A 112 13.08 4.99 20.57
C PRO A 112 12.27 3.84 21.18
N THR A 113 11.70 2.97 20.35
CA THR A 113 11.11 1.70 20.80
C THR A 113 12.06 0.55 20.42
N LEU A 114 12.39 -0.31 21.37
CA LEU A 114 13.29 -1.45 21.15
C LEU A 114 12.49 -2.74 21.31
N LEU A 115 12.47 -3.57 20.27
CA LEU A 115 11.75 -4.83 20.24
C LEU A 115 12.72 -5.98 19.97
N PHE A 116 12.68 -6.99 20.82
CA PHE A 116 13.46 -8.20 20.69
C PHE A 116 12.58 -9.35 20.19
N PHE A 117 13.01 -9.96 19.10
CA PHE A 117 12.33 -11.04 18.40
C PHE A 117 13.05 -12.33 18.66
N LYS A 118 12.33 -13.30 19.24
CA LYS A 118 12.89 -14.60 19.57
C LYS A 118 11.81 -15.67 19.47
N ARG A 119 12.06 -16.71 18.66
CA ARG A 119 11.16 -17.86 18.49
C ARG A 119 9.72 -17.45 18.14
N GLY A 120 9.56 -16.47 17.24
CA GLY A 120 8.24 -15.98 16.81
C GLY A 120 7.48 -15.12 17.83
N LYS A 121 8.13 -14.75 18.95
CA LYS A 121 7.58 -13.87 19.98
C LYS A 121 8.29 -12.52 19.98
N VAL A 122 7.57 -11.49 20.45
CA VAL A 122 8.08 -10.13 20.59
C VAL A 122 8.15 -9.73 22.05
N TYR A 123 9.33 -9.27 22.47
CA TYR A 123 9.59 -8.75 23.81
C TYR A 123 9.95 -7.28 23.72
N LYS A 124 9.24 -6.43 24.48
CA LYS A 124 9.51 -5.00 24.49
C LYS A 124 10.49 -4.66 25.60
N TYR A 125 11.53 -3.90 25.26
CA TYR A 125 12.43 -3.33 26.26
C TYR A 125 11.76 -2.14 26.97
N THR A 126 11.55 -2.27 28.28
CA THR A 126 10.86 -1.26 29.10
C THR A 126 11.80 -0.49 30.02
N ASP A 127 13.03 -0.95 30.21
CA ASP A 127 13.93 -0.33 31.17
C ASP A 127 14.43 1.05 30.71
N HIS A 128 14.74 1.87 31.72
CA HIS A 128 15.26 3.22 31.55
C HIS A 128 16.76 3.25 31.26
N ASP A 129 17.49 2.25 31.75
CA ASP A 129 18.91 2.10 31.44
C ASP A 129 19.05 1.79 29.96
N ARG A 130 20.00 2.44 29.30
CA ARG A 130 20.28 2.26 27.88
C ARG A 130 21.77 2.03 27.64
N SER A 131 22.50 1.60 28.66
CA SER A 131 23.87 1.13 28.57
C SER A 131 23.97 -0.14 27.72
N VAL A 132 25.16 -0.38 27.15
CA VAL A 132 25.44 -1.58 26.36
C VAL A 132 25.23 -2.84 27.22
N GLU A 133 25.62 -2.78 28.49
CA GLU A 133 25.50 -3.88 29.45
C GLU A 133 24.04 -4.25 29.72
N ALA A 134 23.19 -3.27 29.97
CA ALA A 134 21.77 -3.50 30.25
C ALA A 134 21.06 -4.07 29.02
N LEU A 135 21.36 -3.53 27.83
CA LEU A 135 20.80 -4.01 26.57
C LEU A 135 21.27 -5.43 26.24
N ALA A 136 22.56 -5.74 26.46
CA ALA A 136 23.08 -7.09 26.26
C ALA A 136 22.44 -8.09 27.24
N ALA A 137 22.39 -7.75 28.54
CA ALA A 137 21.79 -8.59 29.57
C ALA A 137 20.30 -8.90 29.29
N PHE A 138 19.58 -7.93 28.72
CA PHE A 138 18.20 -8.14 28.27
C PHE A 138 18.11 -9.26 27.22
N THR A 139 18.96 -9.20 26.20
CA THR A 139 18.95 -10.19 25.11
C THR A 139 19.45 -11.57 25.55
N GLU A 140 20.34 -11.64 26.54
CA GLU A 140 20.90 -12.89 27.07
C GLU A 140 19.97 -13.63 28.04
N GLY A 141 18.84 -13.03 28.43
CA GLY A 141 17.83 -13.72 29.24
C GLY A 141 16.83 -12.81 29.96
N GLY A 142 17.17 -11.52 30.14
CA GLY A 142 16.30 -10.53 30.79
C GLY A 142 14.95 -10.31 30.09
N TYR A 143 14.85 -10.65 28.81
CA TYR A 143 13.58 -10.59 28.07
C TYR A 143 12.47 -11.46 28.68
N THR A 144 12.81 -12.54 29.41
CA THR A 144 11.82 -13.43 30.05
C THR A 144 11.02 -12.73 31.15
N SER A 145 11.60 -11.72 31.81
CA SER A 145 10.92 -10.90 32.82
C SER A 145 10.18 -9.69 32.26
N SER A 146 10.32 -9.41 30.96
CA SER A 146 9.68 -8.27 30.31
C SER A 146 8.29 -8.60 29.76
N GLU A 147 7.50 -7.56 29.52
CA GLU A 147 6.15 -7.69 28.96
C GLU A 147 6.22 -8.31 27.55
N GLU A 148 5.77 -9.57 27.43
CA GLU A 148 5.61 -10.26 26.14
C GLU A 148 4.47 -9.57 25.38
N GLN A 149 4.77 -8.98 24.22
CA GLN A 149 3.75 -8.36 23.35
C GLN A 149 2.93 -9.39 22.54
N GLY A 150 3.20 -10.68 22.77
CA GLY A 150 2.53 -11.80 22.12
C GLY A 150 3.26 -12.30 20.87
N GLU A 151 2.50 -12.97 20.01
CA GLU A 151 2.98 -13.44 18.71
C GLU A 151 3.28 -12.26 17.77
N VAL A 152 4.29 -12.41 16.92
CA VAL A 152 4.62 -11.41 15.89
C VAL A 152 3.38 -11.18 15.02
N PRO A 153 2.82 -9.94 14.95
CA PRO A 153 1.69 -9.63 14.10
C PRO A 153 2.05 -10.00 12.66
N LYS A 154 1.19 -10.68 11.90
CA LYS A 154 1.49 -11.03 10.51
C LYS A 154 1.49 -9.79 9.62
N GLU A 155 2.32 -9.79 8.58
CA GLU A 155 2.23 -8.79 7.53
C GLU A 155 0.83 -8.84 6.90
N LEU A 156 0.20 -7.67 6.72
CA LEU A 156 -1.12 -7.65 6.12
C LEU A 156 -0.96 -8.00 4.63
N THR A 157 -1.59 -9.10 4.22
CA THR A 157 -1.72 -9.44 2.80
C THR A 157 -2.45 -8.31 2.06
N THR A 158 -2.34 -8.25 0.73
CA THR A 158 -3.10 -7.28 -0.09
C THR A 158 -4.60 -7.29 0.22
N LEU A 159 -5.18 -8.48 0.43
CA LEU A 159 -6.56 -8.64 0.87
C LEU A 159 -6.78 -8.12 2.31
N GLY A 160 -5.82 -8.38 3.21
CA GLY A 160 -5.82 -7.85 4.57
C GLY A 160 -5.77 -6.32 4.61
N TYR A 161 -4.92 -5.70 3.80
CA TYR A 161 -4.83 -4.24 3.67
C TYR A 161 -6.11 -3.65 3.08
N ALA A 162 -6.64 -4.24 2.00
CA ALA A 162 -7.91 -3.82 1.41
C ALA A 162 -9.06 -3.89 2.43
N ASN A 163 -9.14 -4.97 3.21
CA ASN A 163 -10.11 -5.12 4.28
C ASN A 163 -9.90 -4.08 5.39
N LYS A 164 -8.66 -3.82 5.82
CA LYS A 164 -8.33 -2.79 6.83
C LYS A 164 -8.77 -1.40 6.37
N VAL A 165 -8.45 -1.01 5.14
CA VAL A 165 -8.87 0.27 4.54
C VAL A 165 -10.39 0.34 4.44
N PHE A 166 -11.05 -0.73 3.99
CA PHE A 166 -12.49 -0.82 3.92
C PHE A 166 -13.16 -0.60 5.28
N TRP A 167 -12.71 -1.28 6.34
CA TRP A 167 -13.26 -1.13 7.69
C TRP A 167 -12.97 0.24 8.29
N LYS A 168 -11.79 0.82 8.04
CA LYS A 168 -11.47 2.18 8.48
C LYS A 168 -12.41 3.20 7.84
N PHE A 169 -12.56 3.13 6.52
CA PHE A 169 -13.48 3.97 5.78
C PHE A 169 -14.93 3.76 6.24
N TYR A 170 -15.36 2.51 6.37
CA TYR A 170 -16.69 2.15 6.86
C TYR A 170 -16.98 2.75 8.23
N ASN A 171 -16.05 2.62 9.18
CA ASN A 171 -16.21 3.15 10.52
C ASN A 171 -16.30 4.69 10.50
N GLU A 172 -15.41 5.39 9.79
CA GLU A 172 -15.47 6.85 9.68
C GLU A 172 -16.80 7.34 9.07
N VAL A 173 -17.26 6.68 8.00
CA VAL A 173 -18.53 7.01 7.35
C VAL A 173 -19.70 6.78 8.31
N ILE A 174 -19.76 5.62 8.99
CA ILE A 174 -20.83 5.30 9.95
C ILE A 174 -20.82 6.25 11.15
N PHE A 175 -19.65 6.58 11.72
CA PHE A 175 -19.55 7.55 12.82
C PHE A 175 -20.01 8.96 12.39
N GLY A 176 -19.69 9.37 11.17
CA GLY A 176 -20.20 10.60 10.59
C GLY A 176 -21.73 10.59 10.48
N PHE A 177 -22.30 9.48 10.01
CA PHE A 177 -23.76 9.36 9.89
C PHE A 177 -24.48 9.26 11.23
N ASP A 178 -23.90 8.63 12.26
CA ASP A 178 -24.53 8.58 13.57
C ASP A 178 -24.72 9.98 14.17
N THR A 179 -23.75 10.88 13.94
CA THR A 179 -23.86 12.31 14.31
C THR A 179 -25.01 13.01 13.56
N VAL A 180 -25.16 12.74 12.26
CA VAL A 180 -26.28 13.26 11.46
C VAL A 180 -27.62 12.69 11.93
N PHE A 181 -27.71 11.39 12.21
CA PHE A 181 -28.92 10.76 12.72
C PHE A 181 -29.31 11.29 14.11
N HIS A 182 -28.33 11.62 14.95
CA HIS A 182 -28.56 12.30 16.22
C HIS A 182 -29.08 13.74 16.05
N MET A 183 -28.61 14.46 15.02
CA MET A 183 -29.11 15.80 14.68
C MET A 183 -30.56 15.81 14.19
N PHE A 184 -31.04 14.70 13.62
CA PHE A 184 -32.43 14.52 13.18
C PHE A 184 -33.31 13.74 14.17
N GLU A 185 -32.89 13.58 15.44
CA GLU A 185 -33.60 12.80 16.49
C GLU A 185 -33.86 11.32 16.14
N MET A 186 -33.25 10.80 15.07
CA MET A 186 -33.36 9.41 14.60
C MET A 186 -32.35 8.47 15.29
N GLY A 187 -31.75 8.90 16.40
CA GLY A 187 -30.75 8.12 17.14
C GLY A 187 -31.26 6.78 17.68
N HIS A 188 -32.58 6.66 17.91
CA HIS A 188 -33.23 5.46 18.45
C HIS A 188 -33.38 4.30 17.46
N LEU A 189 -33.14 4.52 16.17
CA LEU A 189 -33.25 3.46 15.16
C LEU A 189 -32.13 2.43 15.32
N PRO A 190 -32.42 1.13 15.17
CA PRO A 190 -31.40 0.09 15.23
C PRO A 190 -30.39 0.26 14.09
N TRP A 191 -29.14 -0.12 14.35
CA TRP A 191 -27.99 0.16 13.48
C TRP A 191 -28.16 -0.28 12.02
N TYR A 192 -28.87 -1.39 11.78
CA TYR A 192 -29.12 -1.90 10.43
C TYR A 192 -30.11 -1.01 9.63
N VAL A 193 -31.06 -0.34 10.28
CA VAL A 193 -31.96 0.60 9.61
C VAL A 193 -31.21 1.87 9.21
N LYS A 194 -30.38 2.40 10.11
CA LYS A 194 -29.46 3.51 9.80
C LYS A 194 -28.56 3.16 8.61
N PHE A 195 -28.01 1.95 8.59
CA PHE A 195 -27.20 1.43 7.48
C PHE A 195 -27.97 1.40 6.15
N TRP A 196 -29.19 0.85 6.12
CA TRP A 196 -30.01 0.79 4.90
C TRP A 196 -30.40 2.18 4.38
N ILE A 197 -30.68 3.14 5.27
CA ILE A 197 -30.98 4.53 4.87
C ILE A 197 -29.76 5.16 4.19
N VAL A 198 -28.58 5.04 4.78
CA VAL A 198 -27.33 5.56 4.19
C VAL A 198 -27.06 4.90 2.84
N PHE A 199 -27.22 3.58 2.76
CA PHE A 199 -27.02 2.82 1.54
C PHE A 199 -28.01 3.27 0.44
N ILE A 200 -29.29 3.44 0.77
CA ILE A 200 -30.29 3.93 -0.18
C ILE A 200 -29.96 5.36 -0.61
N VAL A 201 -29.61 6.26 0.30
CA VAL A 201 -29.35 7.67 -0.04
C VAL A 201 -28.08 7.84 -0.89
N LEU A 202 -27.03 7.06 -0.62
CA LEU A 202 -25.76 7.15 -1.37
C LEU A 202 -25.77 6.34 -2.67
N PHE A 203 -26.41 5.17 -2.69
CA PHE A 203 -26.37 4.27 -3.85
C PHE A 203 -27.58 4.40 -4.77
N SER A 204 -28.75 4.81 -4.29
CA SER A 204 -29.94 5.03 -5.15
C SER A 204 -29.69 6.07 -6.25
N PRO A 205 -29.06 7.23 -6.00
CA PRO A 205 -28.77 8.20 -7.05
C PRO A 205 -27.81 7.65 -8.12
N ALA A 206 -26.81 6.88 -7.71
CA ALA A 206 -25.86 6.23 -8.63
C ALA A 206 -26.53 5.14 -9.48
N ILE A 207 -27.41 4.34 -8.87
CA ILE A 207 -28.20 3.31 -9.56
C ILE A 207 -29.17 3.95 -10.55
N VAL A 208 -29.90 5.00 -10.14
CA VAL A 208 -30.80 5.74 -11.03
C VAL A 208 -30.02 6.36 -12.19
N LEU A 209 -28.87 6.97 -11.92
CA LEU A 209 -28.02 7.53 -12.96
C LEU A 209 -27.50 6.45 -13.93
N ALA A 210 -27.03 5.31 -13.43
CA ALA A 210 -26.59 4.19 -14.26
C ALA A 210 -27.73 3.63 -15.12
N LEU A 211 -28.93 3.47 -14.55
CA LEU A 211 -30.11 3.06 -15.30
C LEU A 211 -30.53 4.10 -16.34
N CYS A 212 -30.42 5.40 -16.02
CA CYS A 212 -30.65 6.48 -16.98
C CYS A 212 -29.64 6.47 -18.12
N ILE A 213 -28.36 6.20 -17.84
CA ILE A 213 -27.30 6.07 -18.86
C ILE A 213 -27.59 4.85 -19.75
N CYS A 214 -27.86 3.68 -19.18
CA CYS A 214 -28.22 2.48 -19.93
C CYS A 214 -29.49 2.66 -20.77
N ALA A 215 -30.50 3.35 -20.24
CA ALA A 215 -31.72 3.68 -20.96
C ALA A 215 -31.48 4.69 -22.10
N CYS A 216 -30.53 5.61 -21.93
CA CYS A 216 -30.12 6.55 -22.98
C CYS A 216 -29.36 5.81 -24.09
N GLU A 217 -28.44 4.92 -23.73
CA GLU A 217 -27.62 4.15 -24.66
C GLU A 217 -28.48 3.20 -25.52
N SER A 218 -29.41 2.47 -24.90
CA SER A 218 -30.34 1.59 -25.63
C SER A 218 -31.20 2.34 -26.65
N ARG A 219 -31.70 3.54 -26.31
CA ARG A 219 -32.48 4.37 -27.25
C ARG A 219 -31.61 4.94 -28.37
N TYR A 220 -30.38 5.33 -28.07
CA TYR A 220 -29.43 5.81 -29.07
C TYR A 220 -29.10 4.72 -30.09
N LEU A 221 -28.83 3.48 -29.64
CA LEU A 221 -28.57 2.34 -30.51
C LEU A 221 -29.78 2.00 -31.39
N ALA A 222 -30.99 1.96 -30.82
CA ALA A 222 -32.21 1.68 -31.59
C ALA A 222 -32.46 2.70 -32.71
N LYS A 223 -32.18 3.99 -32.46
CA LYS A 223 -32.29 5.04 -33.49
C LYS A 223 -31.26 4.85 -34.60
N LYS A 224 -30.01 4.52 -34.24
CA LYS A 224 -28.93 4.28 -35.19
C LYS A 224 -29.20 3.05 -36.07
N GLU A 225 -29.75 1.98 -35.49
CA GLU A 225 -30.17 0.80 -36.25
C GLU A 225 -31.29 1.14 -37.25
N ALA A 226 -32.28 1.96 -36.86
CA ALA A 226 -33.33 2.40 -37.77
C ALA A 226 -32.80 3.22 -38.96
N GLU A 227 -31.88 4.16 -38.72
CA GLU A 227 -31.23 4.96 -39.77
C GLU A 227 -30.42 4.09 -40.75
N VAL A 228 -29.70 3.08 -40.23
CA VAL A 228 -28.95 2.12 -41.05
C VAL A 228 -29.89 1.28 -41.93
N MET A 229 -31.01 0.81 -41.37
CA MET A 229 -31.99 0.01 -42.11
C MET A 229 -32.68 0.81 -43.21
N GLU A 230 -33.01 2.08 -42.97
CA GLU A 230 -33.53 2.99 -44.00
C GLU A 230 -32.52 3.21 -45.13
N GLY A 231 -31.24 3.40 -44.80
CA GLY A 231 -30.16 3.53 -45.78
C GLY A 231 -29.98 2.28 -46.65
N ILE A 232 -30.05 1.09 -46.05
CA ILE A 232 -29.99 -0.18 -46.78
C ILE A 232 -31.20 -0.32 -47.72
N GLN A 233 -32.39 0.09 -47.30
CA GLN A 233 -33.60 0.02 -48.12
C GLN A 233 -33.51 0.95 -49.33
N LYS A 234 -33.01 2.17 -49.14
CA LYS A 234 -32.79 3.15 -50.21
C LYS A 234 -31.76 2.69 -51.24
N SER A 235 -30.64 2.09 -50.79
CA SER A 235 -29.62 1.53 -51.71
C SER A 235 -30.15 0.34 -52.54
N LYS A 236 -31.04 -0.48 -51.97
CA LYS A 236 -31.73 -1.57 -52.70
C LYS A 236 -32.72 -1.06 -53.75
N GLU A 237 -33.34 0.10 -53.53
CA GLU A 237 -34.19 0.74 -54.54
C GLU A 237 -33.38 1.39 -55.66
N GLU A 238 -32.24 2.02 -55.35
CA GLU A 238 -31.36 2.62 -56.35
C GLU A 238 -30.72 1.58 -57.28
N THR A 239 -30.39 0.40 -56.76
CA THR A 239 -29.86 -0.72 -57.56
C THR A 239 -30.91 -1.42 -58.43
N LYS A 240 -32.21 -1.25 -58.16
CA LYS A 240 -33.31 -1.74 -59.01
C LYS A 240 -33.67 -0.80 -60.16
N LYS A 241 -33.12 0.42 -60.20
CA LYS A 241 -33.42 1.39 -61.27
C LYS A 241 -32.66 0.99 -62.55
N PRO A 242 -33.34 0.79 -63.69
CA PRO A 242 -32.66 0.41 -64.93
C PRO A 242 -31.67 1.52 -65.35
N PRO A 243 -30.53 1.15 -65.98
CA PRO A 243 -29.49 2.11 -66.32
C PRO A 243 -30.05 3.24 -67.19
N SER A 244 -30.01 4.46 -66.63
CA SER A 244 -30.40 5.69 -67.32
C SER A 244 -29.47 5.93 -68.52
N ASN A 245 -30.08 6.04 -69.69
CA ASN A 245 -29.46 6.16 -70.99
C ASN A 245 -28.60 7.45 -71.07
N ARG A 246 -27.29 7.32 -70.80
CA ARG A 246 -26.34 8.45 -70.87
C ARG A 246 -26.10 8.79 -72.35
N LYS A 247 -26.72 9.90 -72.78
CA LYS A 247 -26.57 10.53 -74.10
C LYS A 247 -25.10 10.54 -74.54
N LYS A 248 -24.82 9.98 -75.72
CA LYS A 248 -23.58 10.19 -76.47
C LYS A 248 -23.46 11.68 -76.80
N GLN A 249 -22.56 12.38 -76.12
CA GLN A 249 -22.12 13.70 -76.54
C GLN A 249 -21.08 13.48 -77.64
N LYS A 250 -21.46 13.93 -78.84
CA LYS A 250 -20.69 13.84 -80.09
C LYS A 250 -19.38 14.62 -79.94
N ILE A 251 -18.26 13.98 -80.27
CA ILE A 251 -17.02 14.64 -80.63
C ILE A 251 -17.02 14.63 -82.16
N ASP A 252 -17.23 15.80 -82.76
CA ASP A 252 -16.77 16.23 -84.08
C ASP A 252 -16.59 17.76 -83.99
#